data_AF-A0A1I3W0G3-F1
#
_entry.id   AF-A0A1I3W0G3-F1
#
_cell.length_a   1.000
_cell.length_b   1.000
_cell.length_c   1.000
_cell.angle_alpha   90.00
_cell.angle_beta   90.00
_cell.angle_gamma   90.00
#
_symmetry.space_group_name_H-M   'P 1'
#
loop_
_entity.id
_entity.type
_entity.pdbx_description
1 polymer ?
#
loop_
_entity_poly.entity_id
_entity_poly.type
_entity_poly.pdbx_seq_one_letter_code
_entity_poly.pdbx_strand_id
1 'polypeptide(L)' 'MRKIIQLLGIVMVFQGVSGAIDQVAVQPLFGIFLNFFNRVILPRLDFLTGYEIFANLTLAALGAVLAVAAERLQPS' A
#
# COMPACT_ATOMS: atom_id res chain seq x y z
N MET A 1 -8.15 11.93 -14.68
CA MET A 1 -7.92 10.53 -14.22
C MET A 1 -6.46 10.24 -13.83
N ARG A 2 -5.44 10.66 -14.59
CA ARG A 2 -4.01 10.40 -14.23
C ARG A 2 -3.61 10.86 -12.83
N LYS A 3 -3.97 12.08 -12.41
CA LYS A 3 -3.72 12.57 -11.03
C LYS A 3 -4.37 11.70 -9.95
N ILE A 4 -5.54 11.12 -10.23
CA ILE A 4 -6.23 10.19 -9.32
C ILE A 4 -5.43 8.88 -9.23
N ILE A 5 -4.96 8.36 -10.37
CA ILE A 5 -4.12 7.15 -10.42
C ILE A 5 -2.79 7.37 -9.68
N GLN A 6 -2.17 8.53 -9.87
CA GLN A 6 -0.95 8.91 -9.15
C GLN A 6 -1.19 8.98 -7.63
N LEU A 7 -2.27 9.65 -7.22
CA LEU A 7 -2.66 9.74 -5.81
C LEU A 7 -2.93 8.36 -5.22
N LEU A 8 -3.63 7.48 -5.94
CA LEU A 8 -3.86 6.10 -5.53
C LEU A 8 -2.54 5.34 -5.35
N GLY A 9 -1.59 5.49 -6.29
CA GLY A 9 -0.26 4.90 -6.16
C GLY A 9 0.46 5.36 -4.90
N ILE A 10 0.43 6.65 -4.61
CA ILE A 10 1.00 7.23 -3.38
C ILE A 10 0.31 6.67 -2.13
N VAL A 11 -1.02 6.58 -2.13
CA VAL A 11 -1.78 5.99 -1.01
C VAL A 11 -1.39 4.52 -0.80
N MET A 12 -1.25 3.73 -1.87
CA MET A 12 -0.81 2.34 -1.78
C MET A 12 0.60 2.22 -1.20
N VAL A 13 1.52 3.11 -1.56
CA VAL A 13 2.87 3.18 -0.95
C VAL A 13 2.76 3.39 0.54
N PHE A 14 2.01 4.41 0.97
CA PHE A 14 1.87 4.71 2.39
C PHE A 14 1.19 3.58 3.16
N GLN A 15 0.15 2.95 2.61
CA GLN A 15 -0.53 1.83 3.24
C GLN A 15 0.36 0.59 3.34
N GLY A 16 1.14 0.27 2.29
CA GLY A 16 2.06 -0.87 2.32
C GLY A 16 3.21 -0.67 3.30
N VAL A 17 3.85 0.50 3.30
CA VAL A 17 4.92 0.81 4.27
C VAL A 17 4.39 0.79 5.69
N SER A 18 3.22 1.40 5.90
CA SER A 18 2.50 1.40 7.18
C SER A 18 2.21 -0.02 7.66
N GLY A 19 1.55 -0.83 6.84
CA GLY A 19 1.18 -2.19 7.23
C GLY A 19 2.40 -3.10 7.45
N ALA A 20 3.52 -2.87 6.77
CA ALA A 20 4.78 -3.56 7.06
C ALA A 20 5.37 -3.13 8.43
N ILE A 21 5.31 -1.84 8.76
CA ILE A 21 5.74 -1.33 10.08
C ILE A 21 4.85 -1.87 11.19
N ASP A 22 3.53 -1.95 10.98
CA ASP A 22 2.57 -2.44 11.97
C ASP A 22 2.88 -3.87 12.42
N GLN A 23 3.32 -4.72 11.51
CA GLN A 23 3.74 -6.10 11.79
C GLN A 23 5.00 -6.19 12.67
N VAL A 24 5.85 -5.15 12.67
CA VAL A 24 7.12 -5.14 13.41
C VAL A 24 7.04 -4.36 14.71
N ALA A 25 6.31 -3.23 14.73
CA ALA A 25 6.40 -2.25 15.80
C ALA A 25 5.05 -1.74 16.34
N VAL A 26 3.91 -2.33 15.94
CA VAL A 26 2.54 -1.90 16.30
C VAL A 26 2.31 -0.42 16.00
N GLN A 27 1.62 -0.09 14.92
CA GLN A 27 1.51 1.29 14.46
C GLN A 27 0.36 2.04 15.13
N PRO A 28 0.63 3.09 15.96
CA PRO A 28 -0.42 3.76 16.72
C PRO A 28 -1.09 4.93 15.97
N LEU A 29 -0.50 5.43 14.88
CA LEU A 29 -0.96 6.64 14.16
C LEU A 29 -1.73 6.29 12.88
N PHE A 30 -2.91 6.92 12.71
CA PHE A 30 -3.78 6.75 11.52
C PHE A 30 -4.06 5.29 11.11
N GLY A 31 -4.00 4.36 12.05
CA GLY A 31 -4.08 2.92 11.78
C GLY A 31 -5.37 2.46 11.10
N ILE A 32 -6.46 3.22 11.13
CA ILE A 32 -7.67 2.86 10.37
C ILE A 32 -7.44 3.04 8.86
N PHE A 33 -6.79 4.13 8.45
CA PHE A 33 -6.58 4.46 7.05
C PHE A 33 -5.29 3.85 6.50
N LEU A 34 -4.18 4.01 7.22
CA LEU A 34 -2.89 3.52 6.75
C LEU A 34 -2.76 2.01 6.87
N ASN A 35 -3.38 1.40 7.89
CA ASN A 35 -3.41 -0.06 8.05
C ASN A 35 -4.67 -0.71 7.47
N PHE A 36 -5.40 0.01 6.61
CA PHE A 36 -6.64 -0.48 5.99
C PHE A 36 -6.41 -1.81 5.25
N PHE A 37 -5.28 -1.94 4.55
CA PHE A 37 -4.92 -3.16 3.84
C PHE A 37 -4.85 -4.37 4.77
N ASN A 38 -4.16 -4.26 5.92
CA ASN A 38 -4.07 -5.34 6.91
C ASN A 38 -5.40 -5.62 7.61
N ARG A 39 -6.25 -4.62 7.80
CA ARG A 39 -7.53 -4.78 8.52
C ARG A 39 -8.66 -5.31 7.67
N VAL A 40 -8.65 -5.02 6.37
CA VAL A 40 -9.81 -5.21 5.49
C VAL A 40 -9.50 -6.14 4.32
N ILE A 41 -8.31 -6.06 3.74
CA ILE A 41 -7.96 -6.84 2.55
C ILE A 41 -7.26 -8.15 2.91
N LEU A 42 -6.17 -8.09 3.69
CA LEU A 42 -5.40 -9.28 4.08
C LEU A 42 -6.21 -10.38 4.77
N PRO A 43 -7.15 -10.10 5.69
CA PRO A 43 -7.96 -11.14 6.34
C PRO A 43 -8.93 -11.86 5.40
N ARG A 44 -9.05 -11.41 4.14
CA ARG A 44 -9.86 -12.06 3.09
C ARG A 44 -9.01 -12.90 2.14
N LEU A 45 -7.69 -12.88 2.32
CA LEU A 45 -6.72 -13.54 1.46
C LEU A 45 -5.98 -14.58 2.31
N ASP A 46 -6.66 -15.67 2.64
CA ASP A 46 -6.15 -16.74 3.52
C ASP A 46 -4.82 -17.35 3.02
N PHE A 47 -4.55 -17.27 1.71
CA PHE A 47 -3.29 -17.72 1.12
C PHE A 47 -2.09 -16.79 1.41
N LEU A 48 -2.34 -15.59 1.96
CA LEU A 48 -1.31 -14.63 2.38
C LEU A 48 -1.06 -14.65 3.89
N THR A 49 -1.74 -15.52 4.64
CA THR A 49 -1.48 -15.69 6.08
C THR A 49 -0.04 -16.15 6.32
N GLY A 50 0.68 -15.45 7.21
CA GLY A 50 2.11 -15.65 7.47
C GLY A 50 3.04 -14.93 6.47
N TYR A 51 2.49 -14.27 5.45
CA TYR A 51 3.23 -13.49 4.44
C TYR A 51 2.87 -12.01 4.47
N GLU A 52 2.32 -11.50 5.58
CA GLU A 52 1.75 -10.16 5.70
C GLU A 52 2.78 -9.06 5.39
N ILE A 53 4.03 -9.24 5.85
CA ILE A 53 5.13 -8.30 5.56
C ILE A 53 5.38 -8.25 4.05
N PHE A 54 5.49 -9.40 3.38
CA PHE A 54 5.72 -9.46 1.94
C PHE A 54 4.55 -8.90 1.13
N ALA A 55 3.32 -9.13 1.56
CA ALA A 55 2.12 -8.57 0.95
C ALA A 55 2.12 -7.03 1.03
N ASN A 56 2.49 -6.47 2.18
CA ASN A 56 2.60 -5.04 2.40
C ASN A 56 3.72 -4.39 1.58
N LEU A 57 4.90 -5.00 1.54
CA LEU A 57 6.01 -4.53 0.71
C LEU A 57 5.66 -4.58 -0.78
N THR A 58 4.96 -5.62 -1.21
CA THR A 58 4.48 -5.74 -2.59
C THR A 58 3.44 -4.67 -2.91
N LEU A 59 2.49 -4.40 -2.00
CA LEU A 59 1.55 -3.29 -2.14
C LEU A 59 2.27 -1.95 -2.30
N ALA A 60 3.30 -1.71 -1.48
CA ALA A 60 4.09 -0.49 -1.57
C ALA A 60 4.83 -0.39 -2.90
N ALA A 61 5.45 -1.48 -3.35
CA ALA A 61 6.15 -1.52 -4.64
C ALA A 61 5.21 -1.27 -5.82
N LEU A 62 4.04 -1.90 -5.84
CA LEU A 62 3.01 -1.69 -6.87
C LEU A 62 2.50 -0.25 -6.86
N GLY A 63 2.27 0.33 -5.68
CA GLY A 63 1.90 1.73 -5.53
C GLY A 63 2.95 2.68 -6.11
N ALA A 64 4.24 2.42 -5.85
CA ALA A 64 5.34 3.21 -6.38
C ALA A 64 5.43 3.12 -7.91
N VAL A 65 5.32 1.91 -8.46
CA VAL A 65 5.26 1.68 -9.91
C VAL A 65 4.10 2.46 -10.52
N LEU A 66 2.92 2.40 -9.91
CA LEU A 66 1.72 3.11 -10.39
C LEU A 66 1.91 4.62 -10.37
N ALA A 67 2.46 5.17 -9.28
CA ALA A 67 2.71 6.60 -9.13
C ALA A 67 3.73 7.11 -10.17
N VAL A 68 4.82 6.36 -10.36
CA VAL A 68 5.86 6.69 -11.35
C VAL A 68 5.32 6.56 -12.77
N ALA A 69 4.61 5.48 -13.09
CA ALA A 69 4.01 5.30 -14.42
C ALA A 69 2.99 6.39 -14.75
N ALA A 70 2.16 6.79 -13.78
CA ALA A 70 1.19 7.87 -13.96
C ALA A 70 1.86 9.23 -14.26
N GLU A 71 3.02 9.48 -13.67
CA GLU A 71 3.83 10.67 -13.94
C GLU A 71 4.47 10.59 -15.34
N ARG A 72 5.11 9.46 -15.66
CA ARG A 72 5.81 9.27 -16.95
C ARG A 72 4.90 9.31 -18.17
N LEU A 73 3.61 8.98 -17.99
CA LEU A 73 2.60 9.05 -19.04
C LEU A 73 1.98 10.46 -19.20
N GLN A 74 2.54 11.50 -18.56
CA GLN A 74 2.23 12.90 -18.87
C GLN A 74 3.16 13.37 -20.01
N PRO A 75 2.66 13.59 -21.23
CA PRO A 75 3.41 14.35 -22.22
C PRO A 75 3.50 15.81 -21.74
N SER A 76 4.71 16.37 -21.83
CA SER A 76 5.06 17.77 -21.54
C SER A 76 4.28 18.76 -22.41
#